data_AF-A0A2D5TKP0-F1
#
_entry.id   AF-A0A2D5TKP0-F1
#
_cell.length_a   1.000
_cell.length_b   1.000
_cell.length_c   1.000
_cell.angle_alpha   90.00
_cell.angle_beta   90.00
_cell.angle_gamma   90.00
#
_symmetry.space_group_name_H-M   'P 1'
#
loop_
_entity.id
_entity.type
_entity.pdbx_description
1 polymer ?
#
loop_
_entity_poly.entity_id
_entity_poly.type
_entity_poly.pdbx_seq_one_letter_code
_entity_poly.pdbx_strand_id
1 'polypeptide(L)'
;MKTKEDLFNPDTLWSVYGIKDREDFDQKIHLTPKFHGNVTEDIIKEFETIKYLLSFSYYYSPFLDEAVTKSLIIIETAIKIRAKQLNIPLKIIGRQNRERDKRLSVLIDEVLQQTSLEYLKSDFDRARKIRNGRVHKDSHTFMGMFGYPINNIRLFINLINQVFLSDSEIERISENRNRIDEVLKSYKNGLFILEYNSKKILIEGVLIHKYIEYRETKLLIILADPVLTNAFEAYTKHLTREPLLITLKNFDFATQKIIGKGLDDSLITIEPTNKKENLTKYKSFCEERNKVSETNMQIYKSSIYGKGPWEMERIMFEHCWS
;
A
#
# COMPACT_ATOMS: atom_id res chain seq x y z
N MET A 1 -20.64 16.63 25.63
CA MET A 1 -21.59 15.53 25.32
C MET A 1 -22.39 15.99 24.12
N LYS A 2 -22.42 15.24 23.01
CA LYS A 2 -23.27 15.60 21.84
C LYS A 2 -24.73 15.59 22.29
N THR A 3 -25.51 16.59 21.88
CA THR A 3 -26.96 16.61 22.10
C THR A 3 -27.64 15.55 21.20
N LYS A 4 -28.92 15.24 21.43
CA LYS A 4 -29.67 14.30 20.56
C LYS A 4 -29.72 14.78 19.10
N GLU A 5 -29.70 16.10 18.87
CA GLU A 5 -29.71 16.70 17.53
C GLU A 5 -28.34 16.59 16.84
N ASP A 6 -27.24 16.67 17.60
CA ASP A 6 -25.87 16.51 17.09
C ASP A 6 -25.54 15.08 16.58
N LEU A 7 -26.38 14.09 16.89
CA LEU A 7 -26.20 12.71 16.43
C LEU A 7 -26.47 12.52 14.94
N PHE A 8 -27.24 13.41 14.32
CA PHE A 8 -27.64 13.32 12.92
C PHE A 8 -26.94 14.35 12.02
N ASN A 9 -26.15 15.24 12.62
CA ASN A 9 -25.33 16.19 11.89
C ASN A 9 -23.97 15.57 11.56
N PRO A 10 -23.39 15.88 10.38
CA PRO A 10 -22.05 15.44 10.05
C PRO A 10 -21.05 15.93 11.09
N ASP A 11 -20.07 15.09 11.42
CA ASP A 11 -18.99 15.48 12.31
C ASP A 11 -18.23 16.67 11.68
N THR A 12 -18.04 17.74 12.44
CA THR A 12 -17.43 18.99 11.94
C THR A 12 -16.01 18.76 11.42
N LEU A 13 -15.36 17.70 11.90
CA LEU A 13 -14.07 17.26 11.39
C LEU A 13 -14.08 17.14 9.87
N TRP A 14 -15.14 16.61 9.25
CA TRP A 14 -15.19 16.33 7.81
C TRP A 14 -15.01 17.58 6.93
N SER A 15 -15.43 18.75 7.41
CA SER A 15 -15.19 20.02 6.72
C SER A 15 -13.69 20.34 6.57
N VAL A 16 -12.88 19.98 7.56
CA VAL A 16 -11.40 20.11 7.52
C VAL A 16 -10.79 19.22 6.44
N TYR A 17 -11.47 18.13 6.07
CA TYR A 17 -11.04 17.17 5.04
C TYR A 17 -11.61 17.50 3.66
N GLY A 18 -12.29 18.66 3.53
CA GLY A 18 -12.95 19.04 2.30
C GLY A 18 -14.03 18.05 1.88
N ILE A 19 -14.64 17.35 2.84
CA ILE A 19 -15.82 16.52 2.62
C ILE A 19 -17.05 17.41 2.80
N LYS A 20 -17.78 17.60 1.71
CA LYS A 20 -18.87 18.60 1.65
C LYS A 20 -20.19 18.05 2.15
N ASP A 21 -20.46 16.80 1.84
CA ASP A 21 -21.74 16.14 2.07
C ASP A 21 -21.55 14.63 2.24
N ARG A 22 -22.68 13.92 2.34
CA ARG A 22 -22.69 12.47 2.53
C ARG A 22 -22.17 11.72 1.30
N GLU A 23 -22.47 12.20 0.11
CA GLU A 23 -22.05 11.55 -1.14
C GLU A 23 -20.52 11.63 -1.29
N ASP A 24 -19.95 12.81 -1.06
CA ASP A 24 -18.51 13.02 -1.06
C ASP A 24 -17.80 12.19 0.03
N PHE A 25 -18.44 12.05 1.19
CA PHE A 25 -17.96 11.14 2.24
C PHE A 25 -17.94 9.69 1.77
N ASP A 26 -19.04 9.23 1.16
CA ASP A 26 -19.14 7.84 0.71
C ASP A 26 -18.16 7.56 -0.44
N GLN A 27 -17.86 8.53 -1.30
CA GLN A 27 -16.83 8.39 -2.35
C GLN A 27 -15.40 8.32 -1.78
N LYS A 28 -15.08 9.13 -0.76
CA LYS A 28 -13.72 9.26 -0.23
C LYS A 28 -13.38 8.30 0.91
N ILE A 29 -14.35 8.00 1.76
CA ILE A 29 -14.15 7.32 3.05
C ILE A 29 -14.87 5.98 3.11
N HIS A 30 -16.09 5.88 2.58
CA HIS A 30 -16.80 4.60 2.62
C HIS A 30 -16.05 3.55 1.81
N LEU A 31 -15.91 2.37 2.40
CA LEU A 31 -15.20 1.25 1.82
C LEU A 31 -16.06 0.00 1.97
N THR A 32 -16.39 -0.62 0.84
CA THR A 32 -16.99 -1.96 0.84
C THR A 32 -15.88 -2.99 0.78
N PRO A 33 -15.68 -3.83 1.81
CA PRO A 33 -14.63 -4.83 1.81
C PRO A 33 -14.73 -5.77 0.61
N LYS A 34 -13.60 -6.09 -0.03
CA LYS A 34 -13.51 -7.00 -1.18
C LYS A 34 -12.67 -8.21 -0.79
N PHE A 35 -13.31 -9.34 -0.56
CA PHE A 35 -12.65 -10.60 -0.25
C PHE A 35 -12.93 -11.62 -1.33
N HIS A 36 -11.91 -12.40 -1.70
CA HIS A 36 -12.11 -13.54 -2.58
C HIS A 36 -12.63 -14.77 -1.83
N GLY A 37 -13.16 -15.75 -2.57
CA GLY A 37 -13.84 -16.93 -2.00
C GLY A 37 -13.03 -17.82 -1.06
N ASN A 38 -11.70 -17.73 -1.05
CA ASN A 38 -10.87 -18.51 -0.13
C ASN A 38 -10.73 -17.88 1.27
N VAL A 39 -11.17 -16.63 1.47
CA VAL A 39 -11.17 -15.99 2.81
C VAL A 39 -12.31 -16.58 3.63
N THR A 40 -12.07 -16.88 4.91
CA THR A 40 -13.08 -17.53 5.76
C THR A 40 -14.27 -16.61 6.06
N GLU A 41 -15.46 -17.20 6.12
CA GLU A 41 -16.72 -16.49 6.42
C GLU A 41 -16.65 -15.70 7.74
N ASP A 42 -15.96 -16.23 8.76
CA ASP A 42 -15.76 -15.55 10.04
C ASP A 42 -15.06 -14.19 9.87
N ILE A 43 -14.05 -14.12 9.00
CA ILE A 43 -13.34 -12.87 8.70
C ILE A 43 -14.25 -11.91 7.95
N ILE A 44 -14.99 -12.41 6.95
CA ILE A 44 -15.91 -11.61 6.14
C ILE A 44 -16.97 -10.96 7.03
N LYS A 45 -17.59 -11.74 7.92
CA LYS A 45 -18.61 -11.24 8.88
C LYS A 45 -18.05 -10.20 9.84
N GLU A 46 -16.84 -10.36 10.33
CA GLU A 46 -16.20 -9.36 11.19
C GLU A 46 -15.99 -8.02 10.47
N PHE A 47 -15.78 -8.04 9.15
CA PHE A 47 -15.66 -6.85 8.32
C PHE A 47 -16.99 -6.14 8.01
N GLU A 48 -18.14 -6.81 8.13
CA GLU A 48 -19.44 -6.13 8.07
C GLU A 48 -19.58 -5.10 9.20
N THR A 49 -19.09 -5.43 10.40
CA THR A 49 -19.06 -4.46 11.52
C THR A 49 -18.18 -3.25 11.18
N ILE A 50 -17.04 -3.46 10.50
CA ILE A 50 -16.17 -2.37 10.05
C ILE A 50 -16.91 -1.47 9.05
N LYS A 51 -17.65 -2.04 8.10
CA LYS A 51 -18.47 -1.28 7.16
C LYS A 51 -19.47 -0.37 7.88
N TYR A 52 -20.15 -0.88 8.90
CA TYR A 52 -21.05 -0.06 9.73
C TYR A 52 -20.29 1.05 10.47
N LEU A 53 -19.16 0.74 11.11
CA LEU A 53 -18.34 1.74 11.80
C LEU A 53 -17.89 2.86 10.84
N LEU A 54 -17.47 2.52 9.62
CA LEU A 54 -17.12 3.50 8.59
C LEU A 54 -18.32 4.37 8.21
N SER A 55 -19.49 3.76 7.96
CA SER A 55 -20.70 4.51 7.62
C SER A 55 -21.18 5.45 8.73
N PHE A 56 -21.08 5.04 10.00
CA PHE A 56 -21.42 5.87 11.16
C PHE A 56 -20.35 6.92 11.47
N SER A 57 -19.12 6.74 10.99
CA SER A 57 -18.07 7.73 11.21
C SER A 57 -18.38 9.09 10.58
N TYR A 58 -19.23 9.14 9.55
CA TYR A 58 -19.79 10.39 9.02
C TYR A 58 -20.40 11.29 10.11
N TYR A 59 -21.12 10.69 11.07
CA TYR A 59 -21.75 11.43 12.17
C TYR A 59 -20.86 11.54 13.40
N TYR A 60 -19.90 10.62 13.56
CA TYR A 60 -18.99 10.63 14.70
C TYR A 60 -17.63 10.05 14.32
N SER A 61 -16.68 10.93 14.03
CA SER A 61 -15.36 10.57 13.48
C SER A 61 -14.56 9.52 14.29
N PRO A 62 -14.68 9.40 15.63
CA PRO A 62 -14.01 8.32 16.37
C PRO A 62 -14.41 6.89 15.95
N PHE A 63 -15.57 6.67 15.31
CA PHE A 63 -15.88 5.35 14.75
C PHE A 63 -14.91 4.92 13.64
N LEU A 64 -14.27 5.87 12.95
CA LEU A 64 -13.20 5.55 11.99
C LEU A 64 -11.97 4.97 12.69
N ASP A 65 -11.64 5.49 13.88
CA ASP A 65 -10.56 4.93 14.68
C ASP A 65 -10.91 3.52 15.16
N GLU A 66 -12.13 3.29 15.64
CA GLU A 66 -12.57 1.94 16.02
C GLU A 66 -12.57 0.97 14.83
N ALA A 67 -12.96 1.42 13.63
CA ALA A 67 -12.90 0.63 12.41
C ALA A 67 -11.49 0.13 12.11
N VAL A 68 -10.48 1.01 12.20
CA VAL A 68 -9.07 0.64 11.98
C VAL A 68 -8.57 -0.30 13.08
N THR A 69 -8.90 -0.05 14.34
CA THR A 69 -8.51 -0.91 15.47
C THR A 69 -9.09 -2.31 15.32
N LYS A 70 -10.37 -2.42 14.97
CA LYS A 70 -11.03 -3.70 14.69
C LYS A 70 -10.38 -4.41 13.50
N SER A 71 -10.08 -3.68 12.43
CA SER A 71 -9.41 -4.24 11.24
C SER A 71 -8.03 -4.85 11.57
N LEU A 72 -7.25 -4.19 12.45
CA LEU A 72 -5.98 -4.74 12.93
C LEU A 72 -6.17 -6.09 13.65
N ILE A 73 -7.14 -6.18 14.56
CA ILE A 73 -7.45 -7.41 15.29
C ILE A 73 -7.84 -8.55 14.32
N ILE A 74 -8.57 -8.22 13.25
CA ILE A 74 -8.97 -9.22 12.26
C ILE A 74 -7.76 -9.76 11.50
N ILE A 75 -6.74 -8.94 11.17
CA ILE A 75 -5.50 -9.46 10.57
C ILE A 75 -4.80 -10.46 11.48
N GLU A 76 -4.75 -10.18 12.79
CA GLU A 76 -4.13 -11.13 13.74
C GLU A 76 -4.90 -12.44 13.78
N THR A 77 -6.23 -12.35 13.69
CA THR A 77 -7.13 -13.50 13.62
C THR A 77 -6.94 -14.28 12.32
N ALA A 78 -6.80 -13.59 11.20
CA ALA A 78 -6.50 -14.16 9.89
C ALA A 78 -5.19 -14.96 9.89
N ILE A 79 -4.12 -14.40 10.45
CA ILE A 79 -2.84 -15.11 10.60
C ILE A 79 -2.99 -16.34 11.51
N LYS A 80 -3.71 -16.24 12.63
CA LYS A 80 -3.95 -17.38 13.51
C LYS A 80 -4.79 -18.48 12.82
N ILE A 81 -5.76 -18.11 12.01
CA ILE A 81 -6.57 -19.07 11.22
C ILE A 81 -5.66 -19.76 10.20
N ARG A 82 -4.88 -19.01 9.42
CA ARG A 82 -3.95 -19.59 8.45
C ARG A 82 -2.89 -20.47 9.11
N ALA A 83 -2.33 -20.06 10.25
CA ALA A 83 -1.41 -20.88 11.04
C ALA A 83 -2.03 -22.23 11.43
N LYS A 84 -3.28 -22.24 11.90
CA LYS A 84 -4.01 -23.49 12.19
C LYS A 84 -4.18 -24.37 10.94
N GLN A 85 -4.57 -23.78 9.81
CA GLN A 85 -4.70 -24.51 8.53
C GLN A 85 -3.39 -25.16 8.08
N LEU A 86 -2.26 -24.50 8.37
CA LEU A 86 -0.90 -24.96 8.07
C LEU A 86 -0.31 -25.89 9.14
N ASN A 87 -1.09 -26.26 10.17
CA ASN A 87 -0.63 -27.02 11.34
C ASN A 87 0.52 -26.36 12.12
N ILE A 88 0.64 -25.03 12.05
CA ILE A 88 1.59 -24.25 12.84
C ILE A 88 1.03 -24.09 14.26
N PRO A 89 1.75 -24.54 15.31
CA PRO A 89 1.24 -24.45 16.67
C PRO A 89 1.17 -23.00 17.14
N LEU A 90 0.03 -22.61 17.73
CA LEU A 90 -0.17 -21.24 18.24
C LEU A 90 0.51 -20.97 19.58
N LYS A 91 0.90 -22.04 20.28
CA LYS A 91 1.54 -21.98 21.59
C LYS A 91 2.95 -22.55 21.53
N ILE A 92 3.78 -22.14 22.48
CA ILE A 92 5.11 -22.70 22.73
C ILE A 92 5.23 -23.12 24.18
N ILE A 93 5.95 -24.21 24.39
CA ILE A 93 6.29 -24.70 25.72
C ILE A 93 7.49 -23.89 26.23
N GLY A 94 7.29 -23.15 27.31
CA GLY A 94 8.34 -22.39 27.97
C GLY A 94 9.26 -23.26 28.82
N ARG A 95 10.33 -22.65 29.38
CA ARG A 95 11.35 -23.33 30.22
C ARG A 95 10.79 -24.08 31.45
N GLN A 96 9.55 -23.79 31.87
CA GLN A 96 8.88 -24.43 33.02
C GLN A 96 7.74 -25.38 32.61
N ASN A 97 7.75 -25.88 31.38
CA ASN A 97 6.65 -26.68 30.81
C ASN A 97 5.29 -25.95 30.81
N ARG A 98 5.30 -24.61 30.90
CA ARG A 98 4.11 -23.76 30.83
C ARG A 98 3.86 -23.38 29.37
N GLU A 99 2.64 -23.59 28.92
CA GLU A 99 2.20 -23.11 27.64
C GLU A 99 2.08 -21.58 27.65
N ARG A 100 2.60 -20.93 26.61
CA ARG A 100 2.37 -19.52 26.35
C ARG A 100 2.04 -19.30 24.89
N ASP A 101 1.22 -18.30 24.60
CA ASP A 101 0.92 -17.90 23.23
C ASP A 101 2.19 -17.45 22.50
N LYS A 102 2.32 -17.86 21.25
CA LYS A 102 3.36 -17.32 20.37
C LYS A 102 3.13 -15.84 20.15
N ARG A 103 4.23 -15.09 20.08
CA ARG A 103 4.17 -13.68 19.67
C ARG A 103 3.65 -13.63 18.23
N LEU A 104 2.76 -12.69 17.94
CA LEU A 104 2.18 -12.51 16.60
C LEU A 104 3.27 -12.38 15.51
N SER A 105 4.38 -11.70 15.81
CA SER A 105 5.49 -11.58 14.85
C SER A 105 6.08 -12.92 14.45
N VAL A 106 6.22 -13.84 15.40
CA VAL A 106 6.74 -15.20 15.14
C VAL A 106 5.73 -15.99 14.31
N LEU A 107 4.44 -15.89 14.62
CA LEU A 107 3.39 -16.53 13.84
C LEU A 107 3.34 -16.01 12.40
N ILE A 108 3.48 -14.69 12.20
CA ILE A 108 3.57 -14.11 10.87
C ILE A 108 4.77 -14.70 10.13
N ASP A 109 5.95 -14.69 10.73
CA ASP A 109 7.16 -15.18 10.07
C ASP A 109 7.05 -16.67 9.70
N GLU A 110 6.54 -17.51 10.59
CA GLU A 110 6.30 -18.94 10.32
C GLU A 110 5.26 -19.17 9.21
N VAL A 111 4.14 -18.42 9.21
CA VAL A 111 3.10 -18.52 8.17
C VAL A 111 3.66 -18.10 6.81
N LEU A 112 4.34 -16.95 6.75
CA LEU A 112 4.89 -16.43 5.49
C LEU A 112 5.97 -17.35 4.94
N GLN A 113 6.83 -17.90 5.79
CA GLN A 113 7.86 -18.85 5.38
C GLN A 113 7.26 -20.15 4.83
N GLN A 114 6.27 -20.73 5.52
CA GLN A 114 5.66 -21.98 5.10
C GLN A 114 4.82 -21.83 3.81
N THR A 115 4.39 -20.61 3.49
CA THR A 115 3.59 -20.32 2.30
C THR A 115 4.38 -19.65 1.18
N SER A 116 5.68 -19.42 1.32
CA SER A 116 6.47 -18.66 0.33
C SER A 116 5.94 -17.23 0.07
N LEU A 117 5.36 -16.61 1.10
CA LEU A 117 4.82 -15.24 1.10
C LEU A 117 5.72 -14.24 1.84
N GLU A 118 7.01 -14.53 2.00
CA GLU A 118 7.96 -13.70 2.76
C GLU A 118 8.04 -12.26 2.24
N TYR A 119 7.69 -12.05 0.96
CA TYR A 119 7.61 -10.72 0.39
C TYR A 119 6.58 -9.78 1.05
N LEU A 120 5.58 -10.34 1.75
CA LEU A 120 4.59 -9.58 2.51
C LEU A 120 5.12 -9.08 3.85
N LYS A 121 6.32 -9.51 4.26
CA LYS A 121 6.88 -9.21 5.57
C LYS A 121 6.92 -7.71 5.86
N SER A 122 7.34 -6.89 4.90
CA SER A 122 7.39 -5.44 5.05
C SER A 122 6.00 -4.82 5.28
N ASP A 123 4.97 -5.35 4.63
CA ASP A 123 3.60 -4.88 4.76
C ASP A 123 2.98 -5.30 6.11
N PHE A 124 3.28 -6.52 6.58
CA PHE A 124 2.92 -6.96 7.93
C PHE A 124 3.62 -6.15 9.02
N ASP A 125 4.91 -5.84 8.84
CA ASP A 125 5.63 -5.00 9.78
C ASP A 125 5.10 -3.56 9.78
N ARG A 126 4.61 -3.05 8.63
CA ARG A 126 3.87 -1.78 8.58
C ARG A 126 2.56 -1.86 9.38
N ALA A 127 1.76 -2.90 9.21
CA ALA A 127 0.54 -3.12 9.99
C ALA A 127 0.82 -3.18 11.51
N ARG A 128 1.91 -3.85 11.91
CA ARG A 128 2.35 -3.90 13.30
C ARG A 128 2.79 -2.54 13.84
N LYS A 129 3.51 -1.74 13.06
CA LYS A 129 3.89 -0.36 13.47
C LYS A 129 2.65 0.49 13.71
N ILE A 130 1.62 0.38 12.86
CA ILE A 130 0.33 1.07 13.04
C ILE A 130 -0.34 0.61 14.34
N ARG A 131 -0.38 -0.70 14.62
CA ARG A 131 -0.92 -1.23 15.88
C ARG A 131 -0.18 -0.65 17.08
N ASN A 132 1.15 -0.71 17.09
CA ASN A 132 1.96 -0.26 18.22
C ASN A 132 1.74 1.24 18.49
N GLY A 133 1.68 2.07 17.44
CA GLY A 133 1.38 3.50 17.59
C GLY A 133 -0.03 3.78 18.14
N ARG A 134 -0.98 2.87 17.92
CA ARG A 134 -2.35 3.00 18.47
C ARG A 134 -2.49 2.52 19.90
N VAL A 135 -1.72 1.52 20.32
CA VAL A 135 -1.77 0.97 21.69
C VAL A 135 -1.01 1.87 22.67
N HIS A 136 0.04 2.56 22.22
CA HIS A 136 0.86 3.46 23.03
C HIS A 136 0.51 4.94 22.80
N LYS A 137 -0.78 5.28 22.95
CA LYS A 137 -1.26 6.67 22.86
C LYS A 137 -0.92 7.43 24.15
N ASP A 138 0.24 8.08 24.21
CA ASP A 138 0.55 9.05 25.28
C ASP A 138 -0.30 10.34 25.18
N SER A 139 -1.13 10.46 24.14
CA SER A 139 -2.18 11.48 24.01
C SER A 139 -3.41 10.88 23.30
N HIS A 140 -4.62 11.33 23.65
CA HIS A 140 -5.88 11.04 22.94
C HIS A 140 -5.93 11.71 21.56
N THR A 141 -4.82 11.75 20.84
CA THR A 141 -4.80 12.21 19.47
C THR A 141 -5.55 11.18 18.63
N PHE A 142 -6.71 11.60 18.14
CA PHE A 142 -7.20 11.18 16.84
C PHE A 142 -5.96 11.26 15.94
N MET A 143 -5.48 10.13 15.40
CA MET A 143 -4.47 10.19 14.36
C MET A 143 -5.18 10.92 13.23
N GLY A 144 -5.04 12.25 13.18
CA GLY A 144 -5.62 13.07 12.14
C GLY A 144 -5.21 12.52 10.78
N MET A 145 -5.85 13.05 9.74
CA MET A 145 -5.54 12.98 8.30
C MET A 145 -4.21 12.30 7.88
N PHE A 146 -3.10 12.59 8.56
CA PHE A 146 -1.80 11.96 8.41
C PHE A 146 -1.73 10.44 8.63
N GLY A 147 -2.72 9.82 9.29
CA GLY A 147 -2.75 8.39 9.58
C GLY A 147 -3.26 7.49 8.45
N TYR A 148 -3.78 8.07 7.35
CA TYR A 148 -4.39 7.37 6.22
C TYR A 148 -5.30 6.19 6.63
N PRO A 149 -6.29 6.40 7.52
CA PRO A 149 -7.08 5.33 8.14
C PRO A 149 -7.72 4.37 7.12
N ILE A 150 -8.29 4.90 6.05
CA ILE A 150 -8.89 4.07 4.98
C ILE A 150 -7.84 3.26 4.22
N ASN A 151 -6.66 3.83 3.95
CA ASN A 151 -5.59 3.08 3.29
C ASN A 151 -5.00 2.00 4.22
N ASN A 152 -5.02 2.19 5.53
CA ASN A 152 -4.71 1.11 6.48
C ASN A 152 -5.70 -0.05 6.32
N ILE A 153 -7.01 0.23 6.28
CA ILE A 153 -8.02 -0.81 6.10
C ILE A 153 -7.83 -1.53 4.75
N ARG A 154 -7.53 -0.80 3.67
CA ARG A 154 -7.20 -1.39 2.36
C ARG A 154 -6.00 -2.32 2.42
N LEU A 155 -4.90 -1.89 3.04
CA LEU A 155 -3.73 -2.73 3.30
C LEU A 155 -4.13 -4.03 4.01
N PHE A 156 -4.95 -3.91 5.05
CA PHE A 156 -5.34 -5.05 5.87
C PHE A 156 -6.16 -6.06 5.08
N ILE A 157 -7.09 -5.59 4.24
CA ILE A 157 -7.85 -6.44 3.31
C ILE A 157 -6.91 -7.09 2.28
N ASN A 158 -5.99 -6.33 1.69
CA ASN A 158 -5.01 -6.86 0.73
C ASN A 158 -4.13 -7.96 1.35
N LEU A 159 -3.71 -7.80 2.61
CA LEU A 159 -2.93 -8.81 3.33
C LEU A 159 -3.75 -10.06 3.61
N ILE A 160 -5.00 -9.89 4.05
CA ILE A 160 -5.91 -11.02 4.29
C ILE A 160 -6.11 -11.82 3.01
N ASN A 161 -6.47 -11.16 1.90
CA ASN A 161 -6.62 -11.85 0.61
C ASN A 161 -5.36 -12.63 0.25
N GLN A 162 -4.18 -12.00 0.25
CA GLN A 162 -2.95 -12.70 -0.11
C GLN A 162 -2.61 -13.89 0.79
N VAL A 163 -2.88 -13.81 2.09
CA VAL A 163 -2.66 -14.92 3.04
C VAL A 163 -3.57 -16.12 2.78
N PHE A 164 -4.75 -15.89 2.20
CA PHE A 164 -5.75 -16.92 1.91
C PHE A 164 -5.76 -17.37 0.45
N LEU A 165 -4.77 -16.99 -0.36
CA LEU A 165 -4.60 -17.57 -1.70
C LEU A 165 -4.35 -19.09 -1.61
N SER A 166 -4.74 -19.81 -2.66
CA SER A 166 -4.42 -21.24 -2.77
C SER A 166 -2.92 -21.45 -3.00
N ASP A 167 -2.40 -22.61 -2.63
CA ASP A 167 -0.96 -22.89 -2.73
C ASP A 167 -0.47 -22.77 -4.19
N SER A 168 -1.28 -23.20 -5.17
CA SER A 168 -0.97 -23.03 -6.60
C SER A 168 -0.95 -21.57 -7.06
N GLU A 169 -1.81 -20.72 -6.50
CA GLU A 169 -1.79 -19.28 -6.80
C GLU A 169 -0.53 -18.64 -6.21
N ILE A 170 -0.16 -19.02 -4.99
CA ILE A 170 1.00 -18.49 -4.30
C ILE A 170 2.29 -18.90 -5.02
N GLU A 171 2.44 -20.16 -5.40
CA GLU A 171 3.61 -20.66 -6.14
C GLU A 171 3.81 -19.85 -7.43
N ARG A 172 2.75 -19.71 -8.23
CA ARG A 172 2.76 -18.91 -9.47
C ARG A 172 3.12 -17.44 -9.22
N ILE A 173 2.57 -16.83 -8.17
CA ILE A 173 2.88 -15.44 -7.80
C ILE A 173 4.35 -15.30 -7.43
N SER A 174 4.87 -16.20 -6.60
CA SER A 174 6.25 -16.16 -6.12
C SER A 174 7.25 -16.36 -7.26
N GLU A 175 6.98 -17.28 -8.19
CA GLU A 175 7.78 -17.45 -9.42
C GLU A 175 7.78 -16.18 -10.29
N ASN A 176 6.59 -15.65 -10.59
CA ASN A 176 6.45 -14.44 -11.39
C ASN A 176 7.13 -13.24 -10.72
N ARG A 177 6.99 -13.12 -9.40
CA ARG A 177 7.59 -12.04 -8.62
C ARG A 177 9.11 -12.13 -8.64
N ASN A 178 9.69 -13.31 -8.45
CA ASN A 178 11.14 -13.49 -8.56
C ASN A 178 11.66 -13.08 -9.95
N ARG A 179 10.96 -13.48 -11.02
CA ARG A 179 11.29 -13.07 -12.39
C ARG A 179 11.23 -11.54 -12.55
N ILE A 180 10.18 -10.91 -12.04
CA ILE A 180 9.99 -9.45 -12.09
C ILE A 180 11.08 -8.75 -11.29
N ASP A 181 11.39 -9.22 -10.09
CA ASP A 181 12.43 -8.69 -9.20
C ASP A 181 13.79 -8.69 -9.91
N GLU A 182 14.15 -9.80 -10.58
CA GLU A 182 15.39 -9.90 -11.37
C GLU A 182 15.44 -8.89 -12.52
N VAL A 183 14.37 -8.77 -13.30
CA VAL A 183 14.34 -7.80 -14.41
C VAL A 183 14.45 -6.37 -13.88
N LEU A 184 13.68 -6.04 -12.86
CA LEU A 184 13.62 -4.68 -12.29
C LEU A 184 14.90 -4.27 -11.56
N LYS A 185 15.81 -5.19 -11.21
CA LYS A 185 17.15 -4.83 -10.71
C LYS A 185 17.89 -3.90 -11.68
N SER A 186 17.77 -4.14 -12.99
CA SER A 186 18.38 -3.30 -14.03
C SER A 186 17.72 -1.92 -14.17
N TYR A 187 16.51 -1.75 -13.62
CA TYR A 187 15.77 -0.50 -13.63
C TYR A 187 15.88 0.29 -12.32
N LYS A 188 16.54 -0.24 -11.28
CA LYS A 188 16.66 0.45 -9.98
C LYS A 188 17.43 1.76 -10.07
N ASN A 189 18.53 1.76 -10.82
CA ASN A 189 19.38 2.94 -11.01
C ASN A 189 19.72 3.06 -12.50
N GLY A 190 19.34 4.17 -13.10
CA GLY A 190 19.59 4.41 -14.52
C GLY A 190 18.71 5.53 -15.04
N LEU A 191 18.89 5.87 -16.31
CA LEU A 191 18.11 6.90 -16.98
C LEU A 191 17.17 6.26 -18.00
N PHE A 192 15.88 6.42 -17.78
CA PHE A 192 14.84 5.78 -18.60
C PHE A 192 13.81 6.79 -19.09
N ILE A 193 13.21 6.48 -20.23
CA ILE A 193 12.03 7.19 -20.75
C ILE A 193 10.81 6.34 -20.39
N LEU A 194 9.94 6.90 -19.57
CA LEU A 194 8.55 6.48 -19.41
C LEU A 194 7.70 7.17 -20.48
N GLU A 195 7.05 6.39 -21.34
CA GLU A 195 6.11 6.90 -22.33
C GLU A 195 4.68 6.46 -21.98
N TYR A 196 3.75 7.41 -21.91
CA TYR A 196 2.32 7.20 -21.61
C TYR A 196 1.50 8.30 -22.27
N ASN A 197 0.44 7.94 -23.02
CA ASN A 197 -0.45 8.89 -23.70
C ASN A 197 0.30 9.98 -24.49
N SER A 198 1.27 9.56 -25.31
CA SER A 198 2.18 10.42 -26.11
C SER A 198 3.05 11.40 -25.29
N LYS A 199 3.03 11.29 -23.95
CA LYS A 199 3.91 12.07 -23.07
C LYS A 199 5.14 11.23 -22.75
N LYS A 200 6.31 11.88 -22.78
CA LYS A 200 7.59 11.29 -22.40
C LYS A 200 8.06 11.93 -21.11
N ILE A 201 8.26 11.09 -20.10
CA ILE A 201 8.74 11.46 -18.78
C ILE A 201 10.10 10.80 -18.59
N LEU A 202 11.10 11.59 -18.24
CA LEU A 202 12.44 11.08 -17.92
C LEU A 202 12.43 10.63 -16.45
N ILE A 203 12.90 9.41 -16.15
CA ILE A 203 12.94 8.86 -14.80
C ILE A 203 14.35 8.36 -14.44
N GLU A 204 14.74 8.54 -13.18
CA GLU A 204 15.98 8.07 -12.54
C GLU A 204 15.75 6.70 -11.86
N GLY A 205 15.03 5.82 -12.54
CA GLY A 205 14.81 4.45 -12.10
C GLY A 205 13.53 4.18 -11.30
N VAL A 206 13.43 2.92 -10.86
CA VAL A 206 12.32 2.33 -10.12
C VAL A 206 12.67 2.26 -8.64
N LEU A 207 11.86 2.92 -7.81
CA LEU A 207 12.04 2.98 -6.36
C LEU A 207 11.49 1.73 -5.68
N ILE A 208 10.22 1.40 -5.96
CA ILE A 208 9.48 0.28 -5.37
C ILE A 208 8.55 -0.28 -6.43
N HIS A 209 8.29 -1.58 -6.37
CA HIS A 209 7.21 -2.19 -7.14
C HIS A 209 6.40 -3.17 -6.28
N LYS A 210 5.15 -3.40 -6.71
CA LYS A 210 4.30 -4.48 -6.25
C LYS A 210 3.78 -5.26 -7.44
N TYR A 211 3.78 -6.57 -7.30
CA TYR A 211 3.17 -7.49 -8.23
C TYR A 211 2.00 -8.17 -7.55
N ILE A 212 0.88 -8.26 -8.26
CA ILE A 212 -0.29 -9.00 -7.80
C ILE A 212 -0.94 -9.74 -8.96
N GLU A 213 -1.38 -10.95 -8.66
CA GLU A 213 -2.07 -11.81 -9.61
C GLU A 213 -3.22 -12.52 -8.88
N TYR A 214 -4.43 -12.36 -9.37
CA TYR A 214 -5.61 -13.07 -8.87
C TYR A 214 -6.56 -13.34 -10.02
N ARG A 215 -6.91 -14.61 -10.24
CA ARG A 215 -7.68 -15.07 -11.41
C ARG A 215 -7.08 -14.54 -12.72
N GLU A 216 -7.84 -13.77 -13.48
CA GLU A 216 -7.45 -13.16 -14.76
C GLU A 216 -6.74 -11.81 -14.58
N THR A 217 -6.76 -11.25 -13.36
CA THR A 217 -6.13 -9.98 -13.07
C THR A 217 -4.66 -10.16 -12.79
N LYS A 218 -3.82 -9.49 -13.58
CA LYS A 218 -2.36 -9.42 -13.40
C LYS A 218 -1.91 -7.97 -13.46
N LEU A 219 -1.38 -7.46 -12.36
CA LEU A 219 -0.95 -6.06 -12.23
C LEU A 219 0.50 -5.97 -11.75
N LEU A 220 1.27 -5.10 -12.41
CA LEU A 220 2.55 -4.63 -11.93
C LEU A 220 2.44 -3.13 -11.63
N ILE A 221 2.60 -2.75 -10.36
CA ILE A 221 2.55 -1.36 -9.91
C ILE A 221 3.97 -0.92 -9.60
N ILE A 222 4.42 0.17 -10.22
CA ILE A 222 5.79 0.69 -10.15
C ILE A 222 5.74 2.12 -9.63
N LEU A 223 6.53 2.41 -8.61
CA LEU A 223 6.87 3.76 -8.17
C LEU A 223 8.20 4.14 -8.81
N ALA A 224 8.18 5.16 -9.67
CA ALA A 224 9.36 5.66 -10.36
C ALA A 224 9.79 7.02 -9.80
N ASP A 225 11.09 7.34 -9.91
CA ASP A 225 11.62 8.66 -9.54
C ASP A 225 11.75 9.56 -10.77
N PRO A 226 10.91 10.59 -10.94
CA PRO A 226 10.97 11.47 -12.10
C PRO A 226 12.15 12.46 -12.05
N VAL A 227 12.79 12.66 -13.20
CA VAL A 227 13.78 13.73 -13.40
C VAL A 227 13.05 15.06 -13.56
N LEU A 228 13.28 15.99 -12.63
CA LEU A 228 12.60 17.28 -12.56
C LEU A 228 13.32 18.39 -13.30
N THR A 229 12.59 19.22 -14.03
CA THR A 229 13.03 20.52 -14.51
C THR A 229 12.79 21.53 -13.38
N ASN A 230 13.83 22.06 -12.74
CA ASN A 230 13.78 22.87 -11.51
C ASN A 230 13.68 22.05 -10.20
N ALA A 231 14.58 21.08 -10.06
CA ALA A 231 14.64 20.18 -8.91
C ALA A 231 14.86 20.92 -7.58
N PHE A 232 15.66 22.00 -7.60
CA PHE A 232 15.94 22.77 -6.39
C PHE A 232 14.68 23.42 -5.83
N GLU A 233 13.89 24.11 -6.65
CA GLU A 233 12.63 24.70 -6.22
C GLU A 233 11.62 23.64 -5.82
N ALA A 234 11.50 22.57 -6.61
CA ALA A 234 10.59 21.47 -6.31
C ALA A 234 10.86 20.86 -4.94
N TYR A 235 12.13 20.62 -4.61
CA TYR A 235 12.53 20.02 -3.33
C TYR A 235 12.61 21.02 -2.17
N THR A 236 12.49 22.33 -2.40
CA THR A 236 12.56 23.33 -1.32
C THR A 236 11.20 23.95 -1.00
N LYS A 237 10.39 24.23 -2.01
CA LYS A 237 9.07 24.88 -1.85
C LYS A 237 7.91 23.88 -1.91
N HIS A 238 8.09 22.76 -2.58
CA HIS A 238 7.06 21.74 -2.79
C HIS A 238 7.48 20.39 -2.19
N LEU A 239 7.76 20.41 -0.88
CA LEU A 239 8.27 19.27 -0.11
C LEU A 239 7.38 18.02 -0.19
N THR A 240 6.09 18.20 -0.50
CA THR A 240 5.14 17.12 -0.76
C THR A 240 4.73 17.11 -2.23
N ARG A 241 4.97 15.99 -2.90
CA ARG A 241 4.53 15.78 -4.29
C ARG A 241 3.73 14.48 -4.39
N GLU A 242 2.85 14.43 -5.39
CA GLU A 242 2.24 13.18 -5.78
C GLU A 242 3.27 12.22 -6.37
N PRO A 243 3.32 10.96 -5.88
CA PRO A 243 4.24 9.95 -6.38
C PRO A 243 3.94 9.60 -7.84
N LEU A 244 4.99 9.38 -8.64
CA LEU A 244 4.83 8.87 -10.01
C LEU A 244 4.60 7.36 -9.97
N LEU A 245 3.32 6.98 -9.92
CA LEU A 245 2.89 5.59 -9.95
C LEU A 245 2.45 5.18 -11.35
N ILE A 246 2.93 4.02 -11.77
CA ILE A 246 2.67 3.40 -13.06
C ILE A 246 2.04 2.05 -12.77
N THR A 247 0.88 1.76 -13.37
CA THR A 247 0.23 0.45 -13.25
C THR A 247 0.17 -0.19 -14.62
N LEU A 248 0.65 -1.43 -14.72
CA LEU A 248 0.72 -2.19 -15.96
C LEU A 248 -0.15 -3.44 -15.87
N LYS A 249 -1.11 -3.55 -16.79
CA LYS A 249 -1.81 -4.77 -17.21
C LYS A 249 -1.08 -5.39 -18.41
N ASN A 250 -1.24 -6.69 -18.64
CA ASN A 250 -0.76 -7.38 -19.85
C ASN A 250 0.69 -7.00 -20.22
N PHE A 251 1.55 -6.97 -19.21
CA PHE A 251 2.91 -6.47 -19.36
C PHE A 251 3.88 -7.57 -19.77
N ASP A 252 4.93 -7.14 -20.47
CA ASP A 252 6.03 -7.99 -20.90
C ASP A 252 7.37 -7.25 -20.76
N PHE A 253 8.42 -8.04 -20.68
CA PHE A 253 9.81 -7.59 -20.58
C PHE A 253 10.52 -7.95 -21.88
N ALA A 254 10.36 -7.09 -22.89
CA ALA A 254 11.16 -7.17 -24.10
C ALA A 254 12.62 -6.76 -23.79
N THR A 255 13.57 -7.10 -24.67
CA THR A 255 15.00 -6.82 -24.47
C THR A 255 15.23 -5.36 -24.07
N GLN A 256 15.52 -5.13 -22.78
CA GLN A 256 15.70 -3.81 -22.15
C GLN A 256 14.48 -2.87 -22.17
N LYS A 257 13.26 -3.37 -22.34
CA LYS A 257 12.06 -2.55 -22.36
C LYS A 257 10.92 -3.20 -21.58
N ILE A 258 10.32 -2.44 -20.68
CA ILE A 258 9.05 -2.82 -20.03
C ILE A 258 7.93 -2.27 -20.91
N ILE A 259 6.99 -3.11 -21.32
CA ILE A 259 5.82 -2.73 -22.09
C ILE A 259 4.59 -3.26 -21.37
N GLY A 260 3.53 -2.48 -21.30
CA GLY A 260 2.25 -2.94 -20.77
C GLY A 260 1.14 -1.94 -21.09
N LYS A 261 -0.05 -2.23 -20.59
CA LYS A 261 -1.20 -1.33 -20.69
C LYS A 261 -1.49 -0.66 -19.36
N GLY A 262 -1.77 0.65 -19.37
CA GLY A 262 -2.31 1.37 -18.22
C GLY A 262 -3.68 0.84 -17.80
N LEU A 263 -4.18 1.29 -16.65
CA LEU A 263 -5.54 0.94 -16.19
C LEU A 263 -6.60 1.38 -17.21
N ASP A 264 -6.34 2.49 -17.91
CA ASP A 264 -7.12 3.06 -19.03
C ASP A 264 -6.85 2.39 -20.39
N ASP A 265 -6.16 1.26 -20.41
CA ASP A 265 -5.74 0.51 -21.60
C ASP A 265 -4.77 1.22 -22.55
N SER A 266 -4.28 2.40 -22.19
CA SER A 266 -3.23 3.08 -22.94
C SER A 266 -1.91 2.32 -22.90
N LEU A 267 -1.13 2.39 -23.97
CA LEU A 267 0.19 1.76 -24.01
C LEU A 267 1.17 2.53 -23.11
N ILE A 268 1.85 1.81 -22.22
CA ILE A 268 2.93 2.32 -21.38
C ILE A 268 4.21 1.59 -21.72
N THR A 269 5.30 2.35 -21.85
CA THR A 269 6.63 1.77 -22.02
C THR A 269 7.69 2.42 -21.14
N ILE A 270 8.64 1.63 -20.66
CA ILE A 270 9.83 2.09 -19.94
C ILE A 270 11.07 1.52 -20.63
N GLU A 271 11.91 2.39 -21.18
CA GLU A 271 13.13 2.00 -21.90
C GLU A 271 14.34 2.86 -21.50
N PRO A 272 15.57 2.31 -21.48
CA PRO A 272 16.77 3.08 -21.19
C PRO A 272 17.00 4.13 -22.28
N THR A 273 17.62 5.24 -21.90
CA THR A 273 18.00 6.29 -22.85
C THR A 273 19.45 6.71 -22.70
N ASN A 274 20.13 6.84 -23.83
CA ASN A 274 21.45 7.44 -23.96
C ASN A 274 21.44 8.72 -24.82
N LYS A 275 20.26 9.25 -25.15
CA LYS A 275 20.14 10.47 -25.95
C LYS A 275 20.81 11.65 -25.24
N LYS A 276 21.63 12.40 -25.98
CA LYS A 276 22.40 13.55 -25.46
C LYS A 276 21.52 14.56 -24.73
N GLU A 277 20.35 14.87 -25.28
CA GLU A 277 19.38 15.79 -24.66
C GLU A 277 18.88 15.33 -23.28
N ASN A 278 18.67 14.02 -23.10
CA ASN A 278 18.22 13.45 -21.85
C ASN A 278 19.35 13.45 -20.82
N LEU A 279 20.57 13.15 -21.25
CA LEU A 279 21.77 13.25 -20.40
C LEU A 279 22.00 14.69 -19.93
N THR A 280 21.78 15.69 -20.79
CA THR A 280 21.89 17.11 -20.40
C THR A 280 20.83 17.49 -19.36
N LYS A 281 19.56 17.10 -19.56
CA LYS A 281 18.49 17.34 -18.58
C LYS A 281 18.79 16.66 -17.24
N TYR A 282 19.25 15.41 -17.28
CA TYR A 282 19.60 14.65 -16.09
C TYR A 282 20.77 15.29 -15.32
N LYS A 283 21.82 15.75 -16.03
CA LYS A 283 22.94 16.47 -15.40
C LYS A 283 22.46 17.74 -14.69
N SER A 284 21.62 18.54 -15.35
CA SER A 284 21.04 19.75 -14.74
C SER A 284 20.21 19.41 -13.50
N PHE A 285 19.40 18.35 -13.56
CA PHE A 285 18.65 17.86 -12.41
C PHE A 285 19.57 17.45 -11.25
N CYS A 286 20.67 16.74 -11.50
CA CYS A 286 21.62 16.37 -10.46
C CYS A 286 22.28 17.60 -9.83
N GLU A 287 22.69 18.57 -10.64
CA GLU A 287 23.29 19.84 -10.15
C GLU A 287 22.30 20.62 -9.27
N GLU A 288 21.03 20.66 -9.63
CA GLU A 288 19.99 21.30 -8.82
C GLU A 288 19.66 20.53 -7.54
N ARG A 289 19.53 19.20 -7.64
CA ARG A 289 19.29 18.32 -6.47
C ARG A 289 20.40 18.46 -5.44
N ASN A 290 21.66 18.57 -5.86
CA ASN A 290 22.81 18.70 -4.96
C ASN A 290 22.84 20.04 -4.19
N LYS A 291 22.06 21.03 -4.59
CA LYS A 291 21.91 22.30 -3.85
C LYS A 291 20.93 22.18 -2.69
N VAL A 292 20.09 21.14 -2.67
CA VAL A 292 19.03 20.96 -1.68
C VAL A 292 19.63 20.45 -0.38
N SER A 293 19.13 20.96 0.75
CA SER A 293 19.55 20.49 2.07
C SER A 293 19.15 19.04 2.30
N GLU A 294 19.95 18.32 3.09
CA GLU A 294 19.67 16.93 3.45
C GLU A 294 18.28 16.81 4.13
N THR A 295 17.93 17.75 5.01
CA THR A 295 16.61 17.79 5.66
C THR A 295 15.47 17.82 4.64
N ASN A 296 15.56 18.70 3.63
CA ASN A 296 14.52 18.80 2.60
C ASN A 296 14.44 17.53 1.75
N MET A 297 15.59 16.93 1.42
CA MET A 297 15.63 15.65 0.71
C MET A 297 15.00 14.52 1.52
N GLN A 298 15.22 14.48 2.84
CA GLN A 298 14.60 13.49 3.72
C GLN A 298 13.09 13.69 3.83
N ILE A 299 12.61 14.94 3.89
CA ILE A 299 11.17 15.24 3.86
C ILE A 299 10.55 14.78 2.54
N TYR A 300 11.18 15.11 1.40
CA TYR A 300 10.72 14.69 0.08
C TYR A 300 10.64 13.16 -0.02
N LYS A 301 11.74 12.46 0.33
CA LYS A 301 11.78 11.00 0.36
C LYS A 301 10.68 10.44 1.26
N SER A 302 10.53 10.97 2.47
CA SER A 302 9.47 10.54 3.40
C SER A 302 8.07 10.78 2.84
N SER A 303 7.86 11.84 2.07
CA SER A 303 6.57 12.11 1.40
C SER A 303 6.29 11.07 0.31
N ILE A 304 7.26 10.78 -0.55
CA ILE A 304 7.13 9.81 -1.65
C ILE A 304 7.01 8.38 -1.13
N TYR A 305 7.91 7.96 -0.24
CA TYR A 305 7.88 6.64 0.42
C TYR A 305 6.73 6.50 1.41
N GLY A 306 6.15 7.61 1.87
CA GLY A 306 4.93 7.62 2.68
C GLY A 306 3.70 7.41 1.81
N LYS A 307 3.46 8.27 0.81
CA LYS A 307 2.27 8.25 -0.04
C LYS A 307 2.26 7.11 -1.05
N GLY A 308 3.38 6.84 -1.71
CA GLY A 308 3.50 5.87 -2.79
C GLY A 308 2.97 4.48 -2.42
N PRO A 309 3.47 3.86 -1.32
CA PRO A 309 2.96 2.58 -0.88
C PRO A 309 1.48 2.56 -0.53
N TRP A 310 0.89 3.67 -0.05
CA TRP A 310 -0.55 3.75 0.22
C TRP A 310 -1.39 3.75 -1.05
N GLU A 311 -0.96 4.50 -2.05
CA GLU A 311 -1.62 4.52 -3.35
C GLU A 311 -1.48 3.17 -4.06
N MET A 312 -0.36 2.44 -3.88
CA MET A 312 -0.26 1.05 -4.34
C MET A 312 -1.32 0.16 -3.69
N GLU A 313 -1.56 0.26 -2.37
CA GLU A 313 -2.62 -0.52 -1.71
C GLU A 313 -4.00 -0.19 -2.25
N ARG A 314 -4.24 1.10 -2.53
CA ARG A 314 -5.50 1.55 -3.10
C ARG A 314 -5.72 0.93 -4.48
N ILE A 315 -4.72 0.98 -5.36
CA ILE A 315 -4.80 0.38 -6.70
C ILE A 315 -5.03 -1.15 -6.60
N MET A 316 -4.29 -1.84 -5.73
CA MET A 316 -4.48 -3.28 -5.52
C MET A 316 -5.91 -3.60 -5.04
N PHE A 317 -6.40 -2.85 -4.06
CA PHE A 317 -7.74 -3.03 -3.52
C PHE A 317 -8.84 -2.77 -4.55
N GLU A 318 -8.70 -1.71 -5.34
CA GLU A 318 -9.70 -1.30 -6.32
C GLU A 318 -9.79 -2.27 -7.49
N HIS A 319 -8.65 -2.80 -7.96
CA HIS A 319 -8.56 -3.48 -9.24
C HIS A 319 -8.27 -4.99 -9.18
N CYS A 320 -7.93 -5.57 -8.03
CA CYS A 320 -7.50 -6.98 -7.99
C CYS A 320 -8.54 -7.98 -7.47
N TRP A 321 -9.29 -7.63 -6.43
CA TRP A 321 -10.05 -8.62 -5.64
C TRP A 321 -11.51 -8.80 -6.06
N SER A 322 -11.88 -8.33 -7.25
CA SER A 322 -13.22 -8.44 -7.83
C SER A 322 -13.42 -9.72 -8.63
#